data_AF-A0A939AI48-F1
#
_entry.id   AF-A0A939AI48-F1
#
_cell.length_a   1.000
_cell.length_b   1.000
_cell.length_c   1.000
_cell.angle_alpha   90.00
_cell.angle_beta   90.00
_cell.angle_gamma   90.00
#
_symmetry.space_group_name_H-M   'P 1'
#
loop_
_entity.id
_entity.type
_entity.pdbx_description
1 polymer ?
#
loop_
_entity_poly.entity_id
_entity_poly.type
_entity_poly.pdbx_seq_one_letter_code
_entity_poly.pdbx_strand_id
1 'polypeptide(L)'
;MYVRHHGRGRVCYIAPGHDSRALGHPSYSRLVHQAIAWCTSATARSGRTRRPNAQAIGAAKTLPVRGARRSRVELRLKPGGLSVGLDRSDRPGDCLRTRIQQVVARLGGRVARVTGVVRRMVGVPPDAWRGASLSQRGEASQRTVSLPSRAVLSTVRDETRRAVTMGAARDSARIVLRAIQVRATPVRRRARKSAVPPAAADTDALRCPRAAVTAARPRLHPVILRNTVLLALTQALTGAGMQLVPILGAILIERLLGATTFAGLATSLIYASRLVVAYPVGWFTDRAGRRAGITVGLALGLAGSLLVGIGALNGSTPVTLIGLMMFGLGVGANQQLRTAAADMYPAHRRGRALGLVLTGSLIGAAAGPLVIELARGGAEFAQRDVVALAWLYVPIVLLPGIICVWLIRPDPARIAADLALYYPDEDLPVATERPHGEATAERVPLWTVPEIRLASAMMLAAHGIMAMTMALTPLALSHHGHSLTMISLAVSAHVVGMFGLSLPFGWLCDRVGQRPVALAGLVASLVGTLLIPISSEYWVATAGLTIIGMGWCAVNVATTALVANAVSSTRRGQAVGVVDSVAAAASIGFPLLGGVLSAAMGFSALALIASLAMLAPAWALIASRGQRTDRLAAPVER
;
A
#
# COMPACT_ATOMS: atom_id res chain seq x y z
N MET A 1 2.12 -15.62 24.06
CA MET A 1 1.56 -15.24 25.38
C MET A 1 1.10 -13.80 25.31
N TYR A 2 -0.11 -13.47 25.77
CA TYR A 2 -0.52 -12.08 25.98
C TYR A 2 -1.25 -11.96 27.32
N VAL A 3 -1.00 -10.88 28.07
CA VAL A 3 -1.60 -10.68 29.41
C VAL A 3 -2.69 -9.64 29.31
N ARG A 4 -3.87 -9.93 29.88
CA ARG A 4 -5.01 -9.01 29.90
C ARG A 4 -5.41 -8.69 31.33
N HIS A 5 -5.69 -7.42 31.58
CA HIS A 5 -6.23 -6.97 32.86
C HIS A 5 -7.74 -7.26 32.92
N HIS A 6 -8.17 -7.97 33.97
CA HIS A 6 -9.57 -8.22 34.26
C HIS A 6 -9.87 -7.71 35.67
N GLY A 7 -10.35 -6.46 35.78
CA GLY A 7 -10.64 -5.82 37.06
C GLY A 7 -9.40 -5.75 37.97
N ARG A 8 -9.50 -6.28 39.20
CA ARG A 8 -8.44 -6.28 40.22
C ARG A 8 -7.31 -7.31 39.99
N GLY A 9 -7.36 -8.09 38.90
CA GLY A 9 -6.36 -9.13 38.60
C GLY A 9 -5.80 -9.06 37.17
N ARG A 10 -4.63 -9.68 36.97
CA ARG A 10 -4.02 -9.92 35.65
C ARG A 10 -4.13 -11.39 35.29
N VAL A 11 -4.55 -11.69 34.07
CA VAL A 11 -4.64 -13.07 33.55
C VAL A 11 -3.73 -13.19 32.32
N CYS A 12 -2.80 -14.14 32.37
CA CYS A 12 -1.93 -14.46 31.25
C CYS A 12 -2.60 -15.52 30.36
N TYR A 13 -2.75 -15.21 29.07
CA TYR A 13 -3.29 -16.11 28.07
C TYR A 13 -2.15 -16.68 27.22
N ILE A 14 -2.15 -18.00 27.08
CA ILE A 14 -1.26 -18.74 26.18
C ILE A 14 -2.12 -19.22 25.01
N ALA A 15 -1.72 -18.96 23.77
CA ALA A 15 -2.48 -19.39 22.61
C ALA A 15 -2.48 -20.94 22.49
N PRO A 16 -3.56 -21.56 21.99
CA PRO A 16 -3.57 -22.99 21.72
C PRO A 16 -2.63 -23.28 20.54
N GLY A 17 -1.69 -24.22 20.72
CA GLY A 17 -0.69 -24.59 19.70
C GLY A 17 0.73 -24.79 20.22
N HIS A 18 0.99 -24.50 21.51
CA HIS A 18 2.28 -24.77 22.14
C HIS A 18 2.32 -26.20 22.69
N ASP A 19 3.04 -27.10 22.02
CA ASP A 19 3.30 -28.46 22.46
C ASP A 19 4.26 -28.49 23.67
N SER A 20 4.23 -29.56 24.46
CA SER A 20 5.11 -29.89 25.57
C SER A 20 6.61 -29.69 25.28
N ARG A 21 7.03 -29.86 24.03
CA ARG A 21 8.40 -29.57 23.55
C ARG A 21 8.80 -28.09 23.65
N ALA A 22 7.85 -27.16 23.53
CA ALA A 22 8.12 -25.72 23.63
C ALA A 22 8.52 -25.30 25.05
N LEU A 23 8.00 -26.00 26.08
CA LEU A 23 8.36 -25.76 27.49
C LEU A 23 9.78 -26.18 27.84
N GLY A 24 10.38 -27.08 27.04
CA GLY A 24 11.79 -27.49 27.20
C GLY A 24 12.80 -26.45 26.71
N HIS A 25 12.37 -25.44 25.94
CA HIS A 25 13.28 -24.42 25.41
C HIS A 25 13.63 -23.37 26.50
N PRO A 26 14.92 -23.14 26.83
CA PRO A 26 15.34 -22.31 27.97
C PRO A 26 14.82 -20.86 27.91
N SER A 27 14.67 -20.31 26.71
CA SER A 27 14.17 -18.95 26.48
C SER A 27 12.65 -18.86 26.67
N TYR A 28 11.93 -19.92 26.30
CA TYR A 28 10.47 -19.98 26.44
C TYR A 28 10.07 -20.20 27.90
N SER A 29 10.77 -21.11 28.60
CA SER A 29 10.63 -21.30 30.05
C SER A 29 10.87 -19.99 30.82
N ARG A 30 11.93 -19.24 30.49
CA ARG A 30 12.18 -17.91 31.10
C ARG A 30 11.05 -16.91 30.87
N LEU A 31 10.48 -16.87 29.66
CA LEU A 31 9.35 -16.01 29.30
C LEU A 31 8.08 -16.36 30.09
N VAL A 32 7.78 -17.65 30.24
CA VAL A 32 6.67 -18.16 31.05
C VAL A 32 6.88 -17.83 32.53
N HIS A 33 8.10 -18.00 33.05
CA HIS A 33 8.43 -17.64 34.43
C HIS A 33 8.30 -16.13 34.70
N GLN A 34 8.73 -15.28 33.77
CA GLN A 34 8.58 -13.83 33.88
C GLN A 34 7.10 -13.41 33.82
N ALA A 35 6.30 -14.03 32.96
CA ALA A 35 4.87 -13.75 32.85
C ALA A 35 4.11 -14.16 34.13
N ILE A 36 4.46 -15.31 34.73
CA ILE A 36 3.90 -15.76 36.01
C ILE A 36 4.32 -14.80 37.14
N ALA A 37 5.60 -14.47 37.24
CA ALA A 37 6.13 -13.54 38.25
C ALA A 37 5.45 -12.16 38.18
N TRP A 38 5.18 -11.68 36.95
CA TRP A 38 4.48 -10.41 36.71
C TRP A 38 3.00 -10.45 37.07
N CYS A 39 2.33 -11.61 36.92
CA CYS A 39 0.95 -11.78 37.38
C CYS A 39 0.87 -11.85 38.91
N THR A 40 1.85 -12.47 39.57
CA THR A 40 1.90 -12.61 41.03
C THR A 40 2.39 -11.37 41.78
N SER A 41 3.16 -10.49 41.13
CA SER A 41 3.67 -9.26 41.75
C SER A 41 2.62 -8.17 41.95
N ALA A 42 1.44 -8.29 41.31
CA ALA A 42 0.35 -7.34 41.46
C ALA A 42 -0.42 -7.47 42.79
N THR A 43 -0.27 -8.58 43.50
CA THR A 43 -0.88 -8.83 44.82
C THR A 43 -0.06 -8.31 46.00
N ALA A 44 1.15 -7.77 45.77
CA ALA A 44 2.02 -7.24 46.82
C ALA A 44 1.94 -5.71 46.93
N ARG A 45 0.74 -5.17 47.24
CA ARG A 45 0.58 -3.87 47.91
C ARG A 45 0.02 -4.07 49.31
N SER A 46 0.76 -4.80 50.13
CA SER A 46 0.72 -4.66 51.59
C SER A 46 2.12 -5.04 52.09
N GLY A 47 2.77 -4.10 52.77
CA GLY A 47 4.22 -4.07 52.95
C GLY A 47 4.86 -5.30 53.59
N ARG A 48 5.91 -5.82 52.94
CA ARG A 48 7.24 -6.07 53.51
C ARG A 48 8.12 -6.66 52.43
N THR A 49 9.27 -6.03 52.21
CA THR A 49 10.30 -6.44 51.26
C THR A 49 10.94 -7.75 51.70
N ARG A 50 10.83 -8.80 50.88
CA ARG A 50 11.77 -9.94 50.88
C ARG A 50 12.13 -10.29 49.44
N ARG A 51 13.43 -10.22 49.14
CA ARG A 51 14.02 -10.70 47.87
C ARG A 51 13.77 -12.22 47.74
N PRO A 52 13.43 -12.77 46.56
CA PRO A 52 13.30 -14.21 46.40
C PRO A 52 14.70 -14.84 46.28
N ASN A 53 14.96 -15.84 47.13
CA ASN A 53 16.18 -16.63 47.16
C ASN A 53 16.09 -17.77 46.13
N ALA A 54 17.18 -18.06 45.41
CA ALA A 54 17.22 -18.93 44.23
C ALA A 54 17.18 -20.45 44.50
N GLN A 55 16.82 -20.91 45.71
CA GLN A 55 16.90 -22.32 46.11
C GLN A 55 15.57 -23.00 46.45
N ALA A 56 14.42 -22.36 46.22
CA ALA A 56 13.10 -22.93 46.53
C ALA A 56 12.43 -23.68 45.35
N ILE A 57 13.21 -24.18 44.39
CA ILE A 57 12.69 -24.88 43.20
C ILE A 57 13.08 -26.35 43.30
N GLY A 58 12.44 -27.08 44.22
CA GLY A 58 12.70 -28.51 44.42
C GLY A 58 11.55 -29.30 45.05
N ALA A 59 10.56 -28.66 45.67
CA ALA A 59 9.47 -29.39 46.33
C ALA A 59 8.15 -28.62 46.25
N ALA A 60 7.37 -28.87 45.21
CA ALA A 60 5.94 -28.51 45.20
C ALA A 60 5.13 -29.62 45.89
N LYS A 61 5.32 -29.80 47.21
CA LYS A 61 4.36 -30.49 48.08
C LYS A 61 3.79 -29.47 49.06
N THR A 62 2.52 -29.12 48.83
CA THR A 62 1.53 -28.66 49.83
C THR A 62 2.04 -27.84 51.02
N LEU A 63 1.83 -26.52 51.00
CA LEU A 63 1.78 -25.69 52.20
C LEU A 63 0.39 -25.06 52.34
N PRO A 64 -0.28 -25.14 53.51
CA PRO A 64 -1.64 -24.64 53.69
C PRO A 64 -1.61 -23.16 54.07
N VAL A 65 -2.40 -22.34 53.38
CA VAL A 65 -2.73 -20.98 53.82
C VAL A 65 -4.01 -21.05 54.65
N ARG A 66 -3.89 -20.84 55.97
CA ARG A 66 -5.03 -20.62 56.88
C ARG A 66 -5.69 -19.27 56.52
N GLY A 67 -7.01 -19.28 56.38
CA GLY A 67 -7.83 -18.07 56.42
C GLY A 67 -8.25 -17.48 55.06
N ALA A 68 -8.84 -18.26 54.17
CA ALA A 68 -9.73 -17.74 53.13
C ALA A 68 -10.80 -18.79 52.78
N ARG A 69 -12.08 -18.41 52.83
CA ARG A 69 -13.23 -19.30 52.62
C ARG A 69 -13.22 -19.87 51.19
N ARG A 70 -13.09 -21.19 51.13
CA ARG A 70 -13.39 -22.20 50.09
C ARG A 70 -13.72 -21.72 48.66
N SER A 71 -12.77 -21.94 47.76
CA SER A 71 -13.03 -22.49 46.42
C SER A 71 -11.91 -23.49 46.09
N ARG A 72 -12.24 -24.79 46.12
CA ARG A 72 -11.32 -25.90 45.80
C ARG A 72 -11.16 -25.97 44.27
N VAL A 73 -9.92 -25.90 43.78
CA VAL A 73 -9.58 -26.27 42.41
C VAL A 73 -8.89 -27.63 42.48
N GLU A 74 -9.55 -28.67 41.97
CA GLU A 74 -9.00 -30.02 41.92
C GLU A 74 -8.46 -30.28 40.50
N LEU A 75 -7.15 -30.51 40.38
CA LEU A 75 -6.48 -30.84 39.11
C LEU A 75 -6.32 -32.36 39.03
N ARG A 76 -7.02 -33.03 38.11
CA ARG A 76 -6.76 -34.43 37.76
C ARG A 76 -6.04 -34.50 36.41
N LEU A 77 -4.88 -35.16 36.40
CA LEU A 77 -4.12 -35.50 35.20
C LEU A 77 -4.65 -36.81 34.60
N LYS A 78 -5.01 -36.79 33.32
CA LYS A 78 -5.20 -37.97 32.47
C LYS A 78 -4.34 -37.82 31.20
N PRO A 79 -3.93 -38.93 30.55
CA PRO A 79 -3.16 -38.86 29.32
C PRO A 79 -4.07 -38.36 28.19
N GLY A 80 -3.94 -37.08 27.80
CA GLY A 80 -4.72 -36.48 26.71
C GLY A 80 -5.00 -34.97 26.79
N GLY A 81 -4.80 -34.30 27.93
CA GLY A 81 -4.93 -32.84 28.01
C GLY A 81 -5.51 -32.33 29.35
N LEU A 82 -5.28 -31.03 29.63
CA LEU A 82 -5.61 -30.37 30.90
C LEU A 82 -7.03 -29.75 30.84
N SER A 83 -7.96 -30.23 31.67
CA SER A 83 -9.26 -29.56 31.89
C SER A 83 -9.32 -28.94 33.28
N VAL A 84 -9.59 -27.62 33.36
CA VAL A 84 -9.81 -26.89 34.63
C VAL A 84 -11.30 -26.69 34.82
N GLY A 85 -11.87 -27.25 35.90
CA GLY A 85 -13.25 -26.99 36.34
C GLY A 85 -13.28 -26.06 37.54
N LEU A 86 -14.18 -25.07 37.52
CA LEU A 86 -14.52 -24.24 38.68
C LEU A 86 -15.98 -24.52 39.08
N ASP A 87 -16.18 -24.71 40.39
CA ASP A 87 -17.48 -24.84 41.03
C ASP A 87 -18.26 -23.51 40.98
N ARG A 88 -19.59 -23.59 40.83
CA ARG A 88 -20.48 -22.44 40.62
C ARG A 88 -20.90 -21.81 41.94
N SER A 89 -20.67 -20.51 42.10
CA SER A 89 -21.55 -19.64 42.90
C SER A 89 -21.57 -18.20 42.37
N ASP A 90 -22.79 -17.79 41.99
CA ASP A 90 -23.41 -16.47 41.78
C ASP A 90 -22.74 -15.30 41.03
N ARG A 91 -23.55 -14.70 40.14
CA ARG A 91 -23.22 -13.74 39.07
C ARG A 91 -23.50 -12.26 39.44
N PRO A 92 -23.10 -11.32 38.58
CA PRO A 92 -24.13 -10.62 37.80
C PRO A 92 -23.82 -10.68 36.29
N GLY A 93 -24.71 -11.31 35.53
CA GLY A 93 -24.55 -11.52 34.08
C GLY A 93 -25.55 -12.52 33.51
N ASP A 94 -26.82 -12.46 33.93
CA ASP A 94 -27.83 -13.51 33.70
C ASP A 94 -28.92 -13.18 32.67
N CYS A 95 -28.86 -12.06 31.95
CA CYS A 95 -29.99 -11.67 31.09
C CYS A 95 -29.96 -12.25 29.66
N LEU A 96 -28.78 -12.53 29.08
CA LEU A 96 -28.66 -12.97 27.68
C LEU A 96 -28.67 -14.51 27.51
N ARG A 97 -28.13 -15.23 28.51
CA ARG A 97 -28.00 -16.71 28.46
C ARG A 97 -29.33 -17.42 28.69
N THR A 98 -30.19 -16.84 29.53
CA THR A 98 -31.49 -17.40 29.92
C THR A 98 -32.52 -17.29 28.79
N ARG A 99 -32.48 -16.22 27.98
CA ARG A 99 -33.33 -16.08 26.78
C ARG A 99 -32.98 -17.08 25.68
N ILE A 100 -31.69 -17.36 25.45
CA ILE A 100 -31.26 -18.33 24.43
C ILE A 100 -31.55 -19.77 24.88
N GLN A 101 -31.36 -20.09 26.17
CA GLN A 101 -31.70 -21.43 26.69
C GLN A 101 -33.21 -21.70 26.75
N GLN A 102 -34.04 -20.69 27.04
CA GLN A 102 -35.51 -20.85 26.98
C GLN A 102 -36.02 -21.08 25.54
N VAL A 103 -35.40 -20.46 24.53
CA VAL A 103 -35.76 -20.69 23.12
C VAL A 103 -35.33 -22.09 22.67
N VAL A 104 -34.14 -22.55 23.05
CA VAL A 104 -33.63 -23.89 22.72
C VAL A 104 -34.41 -25.00 23.46
N ALA A 105 -34.82 -24.78 24.71
CA ALA A 105 -35.65 -25.73 25.47
C ALA A 105 -37.10 -25.82 24.92
N ARG A 106 -37.68 -24.70 24.48
CA ARG A 106 -39.01 -24.66 23.84
C ARG A 106 -39.02 -25.36 22.47
N LEU A 107 -37.90 -25.33 21.73
CA LEU A 107 -37.73 -26.04 20.47
C LEU A 107 -37.47 -27.55 20.69
N GLY A 108 -36.63 -27.92 21.67
CA GLY A 108 -36.34 -29.32 22.01
C GLY A 108 -37.56 -30.09 22.53
N GLY A 109 -38.39 -29.46 23.37
CA GLY A 109 -39.62 -30.06 23.92
C GLY A 109 -40.79 -30.21 22.93
N ARG A 110 -40.73 -29.55 21.77
CA ARG A 110 -41.70 -29.73 20.67
C ARG A 110 -41.26 -30.85 19.73
N VAL A 111 -39.95 -30.96 19.46
CA VAL A 111 -39.39 -32.03 18.61
C VAL A 111 -39.56 -33.41 19.27
N ALA A 112 -39.33 -33.54 20.57
CA ALA A 112 -39.51 -34.80 21.31
C ALA A 112 -40.98 -35.26 21.41
N ARG A 113 -41.94 -34.31 21.43
CA ARG A 113 -43.39 -34.62 21.41
C ARG A 113 -43.85 -35.12 20.05
N VAL A 114 -43.27 -34.62 18.96
CA VAL A 114 -43.60 -35.05 17.59
C VAL A 114 -43.03 -36.43 17.29
N THR A 115 -41.80 -36.74 17.73
CA THR A 115 -41.23 -38.10 17.58
C THR A 115 -41.94 -39.15 18.43
N GLY A 116 -42.45 -38.79 19.62
CA GLY A 116 -43.21 -39.71 20.47
C GLY A 116 -44.60 -40.09 19.92
N VAL A 117 -45.25 -39.17 19.19
CA VAL A 117 -46.55 -39.42 18.53
C VAL A 117 -46.39 -40.25 17.26
N VAL A 118 -45.34 -39.99 16.47
CA VAL A 118 -45.03 -40.77 15.26
C VAL A 118 -44.65 -42.22 15.59
N ARG A 119 -43.97 -42.46 16.73
CA ARG A 119 -43.58 -43.81 17.19
C ARG A 119 -44.76 -44.71 17.60
N ARG A 120 -45.95 -44.14 17.88
CA ARG A 120 -47.17 -44.92 18.21
C ARG A 120 -48.14 -45.10 17.04
N MET A 121 -48.02 -44.30 15.98
CA MET A 121 -48.96 -44.31 14.85
C MET A 121 -48.52 -45.19 13.67
N VAL A 122 -47.23 -45.49 13.54
CA VAL A 122 -46.71 -46.28 12.41
C VAL A 122 -46.11 -47.55 12.96
N GLY A 123 -46.87 -48.65 12.90
CA GLY A 123 -46.46 -49.98 13.34
C GLY A 123 -45.37 -50.58 12.45
N VAL A 124 -44.17 -49.99 12.48
CA VAL A 124 -42.98 -50.52 11.81
C VAL A 124 -42.23 -51.43 12.78
N PRO A 125 -41.86 -52.66 12.39
CA PRO A 125 -41.15 -53.58 13.28
C PRO A 125 -39.80 -52.99 13.74
N PRO A 126 -39.32 -53.36 14.95
CA PRO A 126 -38.20 -52.70 15.65
C PRO A 126 -36.86 -52.72 14.89
N ASP A 127 -36.74 -53.56 13.87
CA ASP A 127 -35.48 -53.87 13.21
C ASP A 127 -35.05 -52.82 12.18
N ALA A 128 -35.99 -52.03 11.65
CA ALA A 128 -35.70 -50.92 10.73
C ALA A 128 -35.03 -49.71 11.40
N TRP A 129 -34.96 -49.68 12.74
CA TRP A 129 -34.34 -48.59 13.51
C TRP A 129 -32.90 -48.89 13.97
N ARG A 130 -32.33 -50.05 13.62
CA ARG A 130 -30.99 -50.50 14.11
C ARG A 130 -29.78 -49.69 13.61
N GLY A 131 -29.98 -48.56 12.92
CA GLY A 131 -28.91 -47.60 12.57
C GLY A 131 -28.80 -46.38 13.48
N ALA A 132 -29.70 -46.18 14.44
CA ALA A 132 -29.74 -45.00 15.30
C ALA A 132 -29.33 -45.32 16.74
N SER A 133 -28.11 -45.82 16.95
CA SER A 133 -27.52 -45.91 18.30
C SER A 133 -26.74 -44.63 18.62
N LEU A 134 -27.14 -43.94 19.69
CA LEU A 134 -26.29 -42.97 20.37
C LEU A 134 -25.14 -43.73 21.04
N SER A 135 -24.00 -43.86 20.36
CA SER A 135 -22.79 -44.35 21.02
C SER A 135 -22.23 -43.24 21.90
N GLN A 136 -22.38 -43.37 23.22
CA GLN A 136 -21.52 -42.66 24.16
C GLN A 136 -20.16 -43.35 24.17
N ARG A 137 -19.16 -42.76 23.51
CA ARG A 137 -17.76 -42.90 23.94
C ARG A 137 -17.22 -41.50 24.22
N GLY A 138 -16.54 -41.41 25.35
CA GLY A 138 -16.33 -40.18 26.11
C GLY A 138 -15.40 -39.15 25.47
N GLU A 139 -15.50 -37.97 26.09
CA GLU A 139 -14.71 -36.74 25.94
C GLU A 139 -15.14 -35.77 24.84
N ALA A 140 -15.29 -34.51 25.26
CA ALA A 140 -16.31 -33.60 24.81
C ALA A 140 -15.80 -32.57 23.79
N SER A 141 -16.30 -32.64 22.55
CA SER A 141 -16.96 -31.53 21.83
C SER A 141 -17.14 -31.86 20.36
N GLN A 142 -18.12 -32.71 20.02
CA GLN A 142 -18.73 -32.74 18.69
C GLN A 142 -20.03 -33.56 18.78
N ARG A 143 -21.18 -32.90 18.62
CA ARG A 143 -22.46 -33.57 18.40
C ARG A 143 -22.73 -33.55 16.90
N THR A 144 -22.30 -34.59 16.21
CA THR A 144 -22.68 -34.85 14.82
C THR A 144 -24.04 -35.56 14.81
N VAL A 145 -25.04 -34.93 14.20
CA VAL A 145 -26.32 -35.57 13.88
C VAL A 145 -26.19 -36.17 12.49
N SER A 146 -26.08 -37.50 12.40
CA SER A 146 -26.17 -38.22 11.13
C SER A 146 -27.64 -38.24 10.68
N LEU A 147 -27.90 -37.70 9.48
CA LEU A 147 -29.22 -37.72 8.85
C LEU A 147 -29.41 -39.05 8.10
N PRO A 148 -30.64 -39.60 8.04
CA PRO A 148 -30.90 -40.87 7.37
C PRO A 148 -30.78 -40.74 5.84
N SER A 149 -30.47 -41.87 5.17
CA SER A 149 -30.25 -41.94 3.72
C SER A 149 -31.50 -41.57 2.91
N ARG A 150 -31.32 -41.17 1.63
CA ARG A 150 -32.42 -40.74 0.72
C ARG A 150 -33.59 -41.73 0.63
N ALA A 151 -33.34 -43.02 0.86
CA ALA A 151 -34.36 -44.08 0.89
C ALA A 151 -35.32 -43.99 2.09
N VAL A 152 -34.86 -43.48 3.23
CA VAL A 152 -35.69 -43.28 4.43
C VAL A 152 -36.62 -42.08 4.24
N LEU A 153 -36.14 -41.02 3.58
CA LEU A 153 -36.92 -39.82 3.28
C LEU A 153 -38.04 -40.08 2.25
N SER A 154 -37.84 -40.99 1.28
CA SER A 154 -38.90 -41.39 0.34
C SER A 154 -39.96 -42.26 1.02
N THR A 155 -39.55 -43.19 1.88
CA THR A 155 -40.46 -44.08 2.62
C THR A 155 -41.36 -43.30 3.58
N VAL A 156 -40.79 -42.33 4.31
CA VAL A 156 -41.55 -41.41 5.16
C VAL A 156 -42.52 -40.55 4.35
N ARG A 157 -42.14 -40.11 3.14
CA ARG A 157 -43.01 -39.31 2.26
C ARG A 157 -44.23 -40.08 1.77
N ASP A 158 -44.06 -41.37 1.45
CA ASP A 158 -45.14 -42.22 0.93
C ASP A 158 -46.09 -42.70 2.04
N GLU A 159 -45.58 -43.02 3.24
CA GLU A 159 -46.43 -43.32 4.41
C GLU A 159 -47.22 -42.09 4.88
N THR A 160 -46.62 -40.89 4.84
CA THR A 160 -47.32 -39.64 5.19
C THR A 160 -48.44 -39.31 4.18
N ARG A 161 -48.28 -39.68 2.90
CA ARG A 161 -49.34 -39.55 1.89
C ARG A 161 -50.50 -40.51 2.13
N ARG A 162 -50.22 -41.77 2.51
CA ARG A 162 -51.25 -42.77 2.82
C ARG A 162 -52.05 -42.43 4.08
N ALA A 163 -51.40 -41.84 5.10
CA ALA A 163 -52.08 -41.39 6.32
C ALA A 163 -53.05 -40.21 6.07
N VAL A 164 -52.74 -39.32 5.12
CA VAL A 164 -53.62 -38.19 4.75
C VAL A 164 -54.89 -38.66 4.01
N THR A 165 -54.79 -39.72 3.22
CA THR A 165 -55.94 -40.30 2.50
C THR A 165 -56.92 -41.06 3.41
N MET A 166 -56.49 -41.52 4.60
CA MET A 166 -57.32 -42.28 5.55
C MET A 166 -57.95 -41.43 6.68
N GLY A 167 -57.91 -40.10 6.59
CA GLY A 167 -58.75 -39.23 7.42
C GLY A 167 -58.28 -38.97 8.87
N ALA A 168 -57.13 -39.47 9.30
CA ALA A 168 -56.57 -39.16 10.63
C ALA A 168 -55.57 -37.97 10.56
N ALA A 169 -55.86 -36.90 11.32
CA ALA A 169 -54.97 -35.76 11.60
C ALA A 169 -54.44 -34.96 10.36
N ARG A 170 -55.32 -34.16 9.73
CA ARG A 170 -55.03 -33.35 8.53
C ARG A 170 -53.99 -32.23 8.70
N ASP A 171 -53.78 -31.69 9.91
CA ASP A 171 -52.93 -30.50 10.10
C ASP A 171 -51.46 -30.80 10.37
N SER A 172 -51.14 -31.93 11.00
CA SER A 172 -49.75 -32.31 11.29
C SER A 172 -49.01 -32.85 10.06
N ALA A 173 -49.71 -33.52 9.14
CA ALA A 173 -49.12 -34.08 7.91
C ALA A 173 -48.80 -33.00 6.85
N ARG A 174 -49.58 -31.91 6.78
CA ARG A 174 -49.34 -30.78 5.85
C ARG A 174 -48.07 -29.99 6.17
N ILE A 175 -47.68 -29.91 7.44
CA ILE A 175 -46.47 -29.21 7.90
C ILE A 175 -45.20 -29.98 7.48
N VAL A 176 -45.23 -31.31 7.55
CA VAL A 176 -44.10 -32.18 7.16
C VAL A 176 -43.91 -32.21 5.65
N LEU A 177 -44.99 -32.25 4.86
CA LEU A 177 -44.93 -32.20 3.39
C LEU A 177 -44.41 -30.86 2.85
N ARG A 178 -44.75 -29.73 3.48
CA ARG A 178 -44.22 -28.39 3.12
C ARG A 178 -42.72 -28.25 3.39
N ALA A 179 -42.20 -28.87 4.44
CA ALA A 179 -40.77 -28.82 4.76
C ALA A 179 -39.89 -29.58 3.74
N ILE A 180 -40.44 -30.62 3.09
CA ILE A 180 -39.73 -31.43 2.09
C ILE A 180 -39.75 -30.78 0.69
N GLN A 181 -40.77 -29.97 0.37
CA GLN A 181 -40.96 -29.37 -0.96
C GLN A 181 -40.11 -28.12 -1.24
N VAL A 182 -39.59 -27.44 -0.20
CA VAL A 182 -38.81 -26.20 -0.33
C VAL A 182 -37.38 -26.41 -0.89
N ARG A 183 -36.95 -27.67 -1.11
CA ARG A 183 -35.55 -27.98 -1.51
C ARG A 183 -35.34 -28.58 -2.90
N ALA A 184 -36.34 -28.61 -3.77
CA ALA A 184 -36.18 -29.13 -5.12
C ALA A 184 -36.95 -28.30 -6.16
N THR A 185 -36.26 -27.39 -6.88
CA THR A 185 -36.38 -27.22 -8.35
C THR A 185 -35.42 -26.13 -8.88
N PRO A 186 -34.95 -26.24 -10.14
CA PRO A 186 -33.64 -25.76 -10.58
C PRO A 186 -33.68 -24.47 -11.42
N VAL A 187 -32.51 -23.82 -11.55
CA VAL A 187 -32.26 -22.65 -12.41
C VAL A 187 -32.16 -23.08 -13.89
N ARG A 188 -32.94 -22.45 -14.79
CA ARG A 188 -32.65 -22.42 -16.24
C ARG A 188 -33.08 -21.10 -16.91
N ARG A 189 -32.22 -20.62 -17.81
CA ARG A 189 -32.28 -19.38 -18.64
C ARG A 189 -33.46 -19.36 -19.64
N ARG A 190 -34.11 -18.20 -19.85
CA ARG A 190 -34.14 -17.39 -21.11
C ARG A 190 -35.32 -16.38 -21.16
N ALA A 191 -34.99 -15.13 -21.50
CA ALA A 191 -35.62 -14.19 -22.43
C ALA A 191 -37.15 -13.91 -22.43
N ARG A 192 -37.45 -12.62 -22.11
CA ARG A 192 -38.31 -11.63 -22.81
C ARG A 192 -39.85 -11.59 -22.63
N LYS A 193 -40.30 -10.33 -22.46
CA LYS A 193 -41.55 -9.62 -22.84
C LYS A 193 -42.68 -9.44 -21.80
N SER A 194 -42.75 -8.19 -21.32
CA SER A 194 -43.90 -7.29 -21.09
C SER A 194 -45.22 -7.81 -20.48
N ALA A 195 -45.64 -7.23 -19.35
CA ALA A 195 -46.72 -6.21 -19.29
C ALA A 195 -47.20 -5.97 -17.83
N VAL A 196 -47.28 -4.69 -17.50
CA VAL A 196 -47.71 -3.91 -16.31
C VAL A 196 -49.23 -4.09 -16.00
N PRO A 197 -49.87 -3.59 -14.90
CA PRO A 197 -49.63 -3.50 -13.43
C PRO A 197 -50.85 -4.13 -12.63
N PRO A 198 -51.06 -3.96 -11.29
CA PRO A 198 -51.52 -2.71 -10.66
C PRO A 198 -50.90 -2.43 -9.27
N ALA A 199 -51.17 -1.22 -8.79
CA ALA A 199 -50.63 -0.60 -7.60
C ALA A 199 -51.39 -0.91 -6.30
N ALA A 200 -50.62 -0.83 -5.21
CA ALA A 200 -50.92 -0.29 -3.88
C ALA A 200 -52.03 -0.93 -3.01
N ALA A 201 -51.60 -1.63 -1.95
CA ALA A 201 -51.89 -1.24 -0.57
C ALA A 201 -50.90 -1.93 0.40
N ASP A 202 -50.18 -1.09 1.14
CA ASP A 202 -49.55 -1.27 2.45
C ASP A 202 -48.96 -2.62 2.89
N THR A 203 -47.63 -2.68 2.90
CA THR A 203 -46.85 -3.36 3.94
C THR A 203 -45.65 -2.50 4.32
N ASP A 204 -45.89 -1.45 5.11
CA ASP A 204 -44.86 -0.59 5.68
C ASP A 204 -44.42 -1.00 7.10
N ALA A 205 -44.74 -2.24 7.52
CA ALA A 205 -44.27 -2.80 8.77
C ALA A 205 -43.51 -4.11 8.49
N LEU A 206 -42.21 -4.15 8.86
CA LEU A 206 -41.24 -5.26 8.76
C LEU A 206 -40.28 -5.27 7.55
N ARG A 207 -39.95 -4.10 6.97
CA ARG A 207 -38.61 -3.91 6.40
C ARG A 207 -37.70 -3.41 7.51
N CYS A 208 -36.85 -4.30 8.03
CA CYS A 208 -35.64 -3.82 8.72
C CYS A 208 -34.95 -2.84 7.75
N PRO A 209 -34.71 -1.59 8.14
CA PRO A 209 -33.95 -0.70 7.30
C PRO A 209 -32.60 -1.38 7.14
N ARG A 210 -32.26 -1.80 5.90
CA ARG A 210 -30.88 -1.74 5.46
C ARG A 210 -30.56 -0.25 5.56
N ALA A 211 -30.19 0.18 6.75
CA ALA A 211 -29.37 1.35 6.92
C ALA A 211 -28.24 1.10 5.93
N ALA A 212 -28.25 1.84 4.83
CA ALA A 212 -27.02 2.26 4.23
C ALA A 212 -26.27 2.96 5.36
N VAL A 213 -25.58 2.16 6.18
CA VAL A 213 -24.39 2.62 6.84
C VAL A 213 -23.52 2.95 5.64
N THR A 214 -23.62 4.19 5.17
CA THR A 214 -22.46 4.87 4.61
C THR A 214 -21.41 4.63 5.67
N ALA A 215 -20.59 3.59 5.46
CA ALA A 215 -19.48 3.29 6.32
C ALA A 215 -18.72 4.59 6.37
N ALA A 216 -18.85 5.30 7.49
CA ALA A 216 -18.18 6.57 7.69
C ALA A 216 -16.72 6.23 7.43
N ARG A 217 -16.18 6.71 6.30
CA ARG A 217 -14.82 6.37 5.89
C ARG A 217 -13.96 6.62 7.13
N PRO A 218 -13.25 5.61 7.68
CA PRO A 218 -12.56 5.79 8.95
C PRO A 218 -11.67 7.04 8.81
N ARG A 219 -12.00 8.05 9.62
CA ARG A 219 -11.34 9.36 9.54
C ARG A 219 -9.89 9.11 9.94
N LEU A 220 -8.95 9.57 9.10
CA LEU A 220 -7.53 9.48 9.40
C LEU A 220 -7.27 10.10 10.77
N HIS A 221 -6.42 9.44 11.57
CA HIS A 221 -6.02 9.98 12.87
C HIS A 221 -5.46 11.40 12.67
N PRO A 222 -5.89 12.41 13.45
CA PRO A 222 -5.52 13.82 13.22
C PRO A 222 -4.01 14.07 13.11
N VAL A 223 -3.22 13.35 13.90
CA VAL A 223 -1.74 13.40 13.85
C VAL A 223 -1.19 12.92 12.51
N ILE A 224 -1.73 11.84 11.95
CA ILE A 224 -1.30 11.31 10.65
C ILE A 224 -1.66 12.30 9.55
N LEU A 225 -2.86 12.87 9.59
CA LEU A 225 -3.28 13.89 8.63
C LEU A 225 -2.36 15.11 8.69
N ARG A 226 -2.12 15.66 9.89
CA ARG A 226 -1.20 16.79 10.10
C ARG A 226 0.19 16.49 9.55
N ASN A 227 0.79 15.36 9.92
CA ASN A 227 2.14 15.00 9.47
C ASN A 227 2.18 14.76 7.96
N THR A 228 1.13 14.18 7.36
CA THR A 228 1.03 14.00 5.90
C THR A 228 0.99 15.35 5.19
N VAL A 229 0.22 16.33 5.71
CA VAL A 229 0.16 17.68 5.15
C VAL A 229 1.50 18.39 5.27
N LEU A 230 2.19 18.30 6.41
CA LEU A 230 3.53 18.86 6.58
C LEU A 230 4.53 18.25 5.59
N LEU A 231 4.51 16.94 5.39
CA LEU A 231 5.35 16.27 4.38
C LEU A 231 5.00 16.70 2.95
N ALA A 232 3.71 16.90 2.65
CA ALA A 232 3.26 17.41 1.35
C ALA A 232 3.71 18.86 1.11
N LEU A 233 3.65 19.72 2.13
CA LEU A 233 4.16 21.10 2.08
C LEU A 233 5.68 21.11 1.87
N THR A 234 6.43 20.30 2.62
CA THR A 234 7.88 20.16 2.41
C THR A 234 8.19 19.66 1.00
N GLN A 235 7.39 18.73 0.45
CA GLN A 235 7.54 18.26 -0.92
C GLN A 235 7.26 19.38 -1.94
N ALA A 236 6.29 20.25 -1.70
CA ALA A 236 6.02 21.42 -2.55
C ALA A 236 7.19 22.40 -2.55
N LEU A 237 7.71 22.73 -1.38
CA LEU A 237 8.85 23.65 -1.23
C LEU A 237 10.13 23.09 -1.86
N THR A 238 10.39 21.80 -1.67
CA THR A 238 11.51 21.11 -2.33
C THR A 238 11.33 21.07 -3.85
N GLY A 239 10.11 20.80 -4.31
CA GLY A 239 9.75 20.79 -5.72
C GLY A 239 10.01 22.13 -6.40
N ALA A 240 9.65 23.24 -5.75
CA ALA A 240 9.88 24.59 -6.25
C ALA A 240 11.36 24.88 -6.54
N GLY A 241 12.25 24.56 -5.59
CA GLY A 241 13.70 24.68 -5.81
C GLY A 241 14.22 23.74 -6.90
N MET A 242 13.68 22.52 -6.97
CA MET A 242 14.06 21.52 -7.97
C MET A 242 13.78 21.99 -9.41
N GLN A 243 12.80 22.86 -9.63
CA GLN A 243 12.49 23.40 -10.95
C GLN A 243 13.59 24.30 -11.54
N LEU A 244 14.47 24.88 -10.72
CA LEU A 244 15.55 25.72 -11.26
C LEU A 244 16.56 24.93 -12.09
N VAL A 245 16.74 23.63 -11.82
CA VAL A 245 17.65 22.78 -12.62
C VAL A 245 17.22 22.74 -14.09
N PRO A 246 16.00 22.30 -14.45
CA PRO A 246 15.58 22.32 -15.84
C PRO A 246 15.47 23.75 -16.40
N ILE A 247 15.00 24.73 -15.62
CA ILE A 247 14.80 26.11 -16.12
C ILE A 247 16.13 26.80 -16.43
N LEU A 248 17.12 26.70 -15.54
CA LEU A 248 18.34 27.52 -15.57
C LEU A 248 19.63 26.71 -15.71
N GLY A 249 19.63 25.41 -15.41
CA GLY A 249 20.85 24.61 -15.29
C GLY A 249 21.68 24.60 -16.58
N ALA A 250 21.05 24.28 -17.72
CA ALA A 250 21.73 24.27 -19.01
C ALA A 250 22.21 25.66 -19.43
N ILE A 251 21.38 26.69 -19.22
CA ILE A 251 21.71 28.10 -19.51
C ILE A 251 22.94 28.53 -18.70
N LEU A 252 22.97 28.21 -17.40
CA LEU A 252 24.07 28.55 -16.52
C LEU A 252 25.36 27.84 -16.93
N ILE A 253 25.30 26.55 -17.24
CA ILE A 253 26.48 25.78 -17.65
C ILE A 253 27.04 26.28 -18.98
N GLU A 254 26.19 26.55 -19.97
CA GLU A 254 26.65 27.10 -21.25
C GLU A 254 27.30 28.47 -21.07
N ARG A 255 26.71 29.35 -20.25
CA ARG A 255 27.31 30.66 -19.95
C ARG A 255 28.70 30.57 -19.32
N LEU A 256 28.93 29.57 -18.45
CA LEU A 256 30.20 29.40 -17.75
C LEU A 256 31.27 28.69 -18.59
N LEU A 257 30.88 27.73 -19.43
CA LEU A 257 31.80 26.92 -20.24
C LEU A 257 31.93 27.41 -21.69
N GLY A 258 31.04 28.28 -22.16
CA GLY A 258 31.02 28.80 -23.52
C GLY A 258 30.66 27.78 -24.60
N ALA A 259 30.08 26.63 -24.23
CA ALA A 259 29.79 25.55 -25.18
C ALA A 259 28.50 24.78 -24.85
N THR A 260 27.65 24.61 -25.86
CA THR A 260 26.40 23.83 -25.85
C THR A 260 26.64 22.34 -25.57
N THR A 261 27.84 21.83 -25.87
CA THR A 261 28.26 20.44 -25.62
C THR A 261 28.01 20.02 -24.17
N PHE A 262 28.13 20.95 -23.22
CA PHE A 262 27.97 20.70 -21.80
C PHE A 262 26.58 21.04 -21.25
N ALA A 263 25.62 21.45 -22.09
CA ALA A 263 24.28 21.86 -21.66
C ALA A 263 23.57 20.80 -20.78
N GLY A 264 23.78 19.52 -21.06
CA GLY A 264 23.21 18.41 -20.29
C GLY A 264 23.84 18.17 -18.93
N LEU A 265 25.01 18.76 -18.65
CA LEU A 265 25.84 18.42 -17.49
C LEU A 265 25.13 18.68 -16.16
N ALA A 266 24.39 19.79 -16.04
CA ALA A 266 23.67 20.14 -14.82
C ALA A 266 22.65 19.06 -14.43
N THR A 267 21.79 18.66 -15.38
CA THR A 267 20.77 17.64 -15.16
C THR A 267 21.41 16.28 -14.85
N SER A 268 22.44 15.90 -15.60
CA SER A 268 23.13 14.63 -15.38
C SER A 268 23.81 14.55 -14.03
N LEU A 269 24.45 15.63 -13.57
CA LEU A 269 25.10 15.69 -12.26
C LEU A 269 24.08 15.57 -11.14
N ILE A 270 22.90 16.20 -11.28
CA ILE A 270 21.80 16.06 -10.32
C ILE A 270 21.34 14.60 -10.21
N TYR A 271 21.08 13.92 -11.33
CA TYR A 271 20.65 12.52 -11.29
C TYR A 271 21.75 11.57 -10.79
N ALA A 272 23.01 11.81 -11.15
CA ALA A 272 24.15 11.05 -10.64
C ALA A 272 24.27 11.18 -9.12
N SER A 273 24.15 12.40 -8.60
CA SER A 273 24.15 12.67 -7.16
C SER A 273 23.02 11.95 -6.43
N ARG A 274 21.82 11.93 -7.03
CA ARG A 274 20.67 11.21 -6.48
C ARG A 274 20.90 9.71 -6.36
N LEU A 275 21.63 9.10 -7.30
CA LEU A 275 22.02 7.68 -7.21
C LEU A 275 23.03 7.46 -6.08
N VAL A 276 24.06 8.30 -5.99
CA VAL A 276 25.11 8.18 -4.98
C VAL A 276 24.54 8.29 -3.57
N VAL A 277 23.61 9.23 -3.34
CA VAL A 277 23.04 9.47 -2.00
C VAL A 277 21.99 8.44 -1.58
N ALA A 278 21.41 7.69 -2.50
CA ALA A 278 20.26 6.82 -2.24
C ALA A 278 20.53 5.77 -1.15
N TYR A 279 21.68 5.11 -1.19
CA TYR A 279 22.04 4.10 -0.18
C TYR A 279 22.47 4.73 1.17
N PRO A 280 23.41 5.69 1.22
CA PRO A 280 23.81 6.32 2.48
C PRO A 280 22.66 6.98 3.24
N VAL A 281 21.75 7.66 2.53
CA VAL A 281 20.61 8.33 3.19
C VAL A 281 19.61 7.32 3.74
N GLY A 282 19.38 6.20 3.06
CA GLY A 282 18.54 5.10 3.57
C GLY A 282 19.07 4.59 4.90
N TRP A 283 20.34 4.16 4.88
CA TRP A 283 21.07 3.69 6.06
C TRP A 283 21.06 4.70 7.24
N PHE A 284 21.19 5.99 6.93
CA PHE A 284 21.16 7.05 7.94
C PHE A 284 19.76 7.25 8.52
N THR A 285 18.73 7.30 7.66
CA THR A 285 17.33 7.47 8.11
C THR A 285 16.83 6.30 8.94
N ASP A 286 17.35 5.08 8.72
CA ASP A 286 17.00 3.92 9.52
C ASP A 286 17.59 3.98 10.95
N ARG A 287 18.73 4.64 11.14
CA ARG A 287 19.37 4.82 12.46
C ARG A 287 18.89 6.07 13.20
N ALA A 288 18.92 7.21 12.52
CA ALA A 288 18.67 8.52 13.11
C ALA A 288 17.18 8.94 13.05
N GLY A 289 16.33 8.16 12.39
CA GLY A 289 14.93 8.47 12.14
C GLY A 289 14.71 9.21 10.83
N ARG A 290 13.45 9.20 10.35
CA ARG A 290 13.09 9.79 9.04
C ARG A 290 13.26 11.31 9.07
N ARG A 291 12.92 11.97 10.18
CA ARG A 291 13.01 13.43 10.32
C ARG A 291 14.44 13.95 10.14
N ALA A 292 15.41 13.24 10.70
CA ALA A 292 16.83 13.62 10.63
C ALA A 292 17.34 13.58 9.17
N GLY A 293 17.09 12.48 8.44
CA GLY A 293 17.56 12.37 7.06
C GLY A 293 16.89 13.36 6.10
N ILE A 294 15.60 13.65 6.27
CA ILE A 294 14.93 14.71 5.48
C ILE A 294 15.53 16.09 5.80
N THR A 295 15.83 16.38 7.07
CA THR A 295 16.47 17.65 7.46
C THR A 295 17.86 17.79 6.82
N VAL A 296 18.67 16.73 6.85
CA VAL A 296 20.00 16.71 6.21
C VAL A 296 19.86 16.91 4.70
N GLY A 297 18.89 16.27 4.05
CA GLY A 297 18.63 16.47 2.62
C GLY A 297 18.28 17.91 2.27
N LEU A 298 17.40 18.55 3.03
CA LEU A 298 17.07 19.97 2.86
C LEU A 298 18.27 20.89 3.11
N ALA A 299 19.09 20.61 4.13
CA ALA A 299 20.29 21.38 4.42
C ALA A 299 21.33 21.28 3.30
N LEU A 300 21.55 20.07 2.76
CA LEU A 300 22.40 19.85 1.58
C LEU A 300 21.86 20.58 0.35
N GLY A 301 20.54 20.53 0.12
CA GLY A 301 19.89 21.30 -0.93
C GLY A 301 20.11 22.80 -0.79
N LEU A 302 19.90 23.35 0.41
CA LEU A 302 20.11 24.77 0.69
C LEU A 302 21.56 25.18 0.41
N ALA A 303 22.53 24.49 1.01
CA ALA A 303 23.94 24.80 0.83
C ALA A 303 24.39 24.63 -0.63
N GLY A 304 23.91 23.60 -1.32
CA GLY A 304 24.16 23.39 -2.74
C GLY A 304 23.63 24.55 -3.59
N SER A 305 22.39 25.00 -3.35
CA SER A 305 21.81 26.13 -4.09
C SER A 305 22.56 27.45 -3.87
N LEU A 306 23.05 27.71 -2.65
CA LEU A 306 23.90 28.85 -2.36
C LEU A 306 25.23 28.77 -3.11
N LEU A 307 25.88 27.60 -3.12
CA LEU A 307 27.11 27.40 -3.88
C LEU A 307 26.91 27.60 -5.38
N VAL A 308 25.79 27.14 -5.95
CA VAL A 308 25.46 27.41 -7.37
C VAL A 308 25.32 28.91 -7.61
N GLY A 309 24.59 29.63 -6.76
CA GLY A 309 24.40 31.06 -6.89
C GLY A 309 25.70 31.86 -6.74
N ILE A 310 26.54 31.52 -5.76
CA ILE A 310 27.86 32.15 -5.54
C ILE A 310 28.81 31.82 -6.70
N GLY A 311 28.81 30.57 -7.17
CA GLY A 311 29.59 30.15 -8.33
C GLY A 311 29.19 30.92 -9.59
N ALA A 312 27.89 31.10 -9.79
CA ALA A 312 27.35 31.89 -10.91
C ALA A 312 27.75 33.37 -10.83
N LEU A 313 27.66 34.00 -9.65
CA LEU A 313 28.09 35.41 -9.47
C LEU A 313 29.58 35.62 -9.76
N ASN A 314 30.41 34.65 -9.39
CA ASN A 314 31.86 34.73 -9.54
C ASN A 314 32.36 34.20 -10.89
N GLY A 315 31.48 33.69 -11.76
CA GLY A 315 31.89 33.02 -12.99
C GLY A 315 32.70 31.73 -12.76
N SER A 316 32.58 31.10 -11.57
CA SER A 316 33.39 29.95 -11.18
C SER A 316 32.69 28.63 -11.51
N THR A 317 33.14 27.98 -12.58
CA THR A 317 32.64 26.66 -13.00
C THR A 317 32.81 25.59 -11.93
N PRO A 318 33.97 25.41 -11.27
CA PRO A 318 34.14 24.35 -10.27
C PRO A 318 33.18 24.49 -9.08
N VAL A 319 33.00 25.72 -8.57
CA VAL A 319 32.07 26.00 -7.46
C VAL A 319 30.63 25.69 -7.87
N THR A 320 30.25 26.07 -9.10
CA THR A 320 28.92 25.78 -9.65
C THR A 320 28.66 24.28 -9.77
N LEU A 321 29.63 23.50 -10.25
CA LEU A 321 29.50 22.04 -10.37
C LEU A 321 29.42 21.37 -8.99
N ILE A 322 30.24 21.77 -8.04
CA ILE A 322 30.17 21.28 -6.65
C ILE A 322 28.80 21.61 -6.04
N GLY A 323 28.31 22.84 -6.25
CA GLY A 323 26.99 23.27 -5.81
C GLY A 323 25.85 22.42 -6.40
N LEU A 324 25.89 22.15 -7.71
CA LEU A 324 24.91 21.30 -8.39
C LEU A 324 24.95 19.86 -7.85
N MET A 325 26.14 19.30 -7.64
CA MET A 325 26.28 17.97 -7.05
C MET A 325 25.69 17.92 -5.64
N MET A 326 26.04 18.89 -4.78
CA MET A 326 25.51 19.00 -3.42
C MET A 326 23.99 19.20 -3.40
N PHE A 327 23.46 20.04 -4.29
CA PHE A 327 22.02 20.23 -4.47
C PHE A 327 21.35 18.91 -4.87
N GLY A 328 21.95 18.15 -5.80
CA GLY A 328 21.49 16.85 -6.24
C GLY A 328 21.48 15.79 -5.13
N LEU A 329 22.51 15.78 -4.26
CA LEU A 329 22.53 14.94 -3.05
C LEU A 329 21.35 15.31 -2.13
N GLY A 330 21.09 16.60 -1.95
CA GLY A 330 19.95 17.09 -1.16
C GLY A 330 18.59 16.67 -1.73
N VAL A 331 18.37 16.86 -3.03
CA VAL A 331 17.17 16.42 -3.75
C VAL A 331 16.99 14.90 -3.64
N GLY A 332 18.08 14.13 -3.76
CA GLY A 332 18.06 12.68 -3.63
C GLY A 332 17.68 12.21 -2.23
N ALA A 333 18.26 12.84 -1.20
CA ALA A 333 17.92 12.57 0.20
C ALA A 333 16.44 12.89 0.50
N ASN A 334 15.91 13.96 -0.08
CA ASN A 334 14.51 14.35 0.09
C ASN A 334 13.50 13.44 -0.61
N GLN A 335 13.94 12.49 -1.46
CA GLN A 335 13.04 11.44 -1.95
C GLN A 335 12.44 10.61 -0.81
N GLN A 336 13.08 10.59 0.37
CA GLN A 336 12.59 9.93 1.57
C GLN A 336 11.29 10.54 2.14
N LEU A 337 10.88 11.73 1.71
CA LEU A 337 9.57 12.31 2.06
C LEU A 337 8.42 11.35 1.71
N ARG A 338 8.52 10.65 0.58
CA ARG A 338 7.49 9.71 0.10
C ARG A 338 7.47 8.45 0.97
N THR A 339 8.64 7.93 1.30
CA THR A 339 8.81 6.75 2.16
C THR A 339 8.29 7.03 3.56
N ALA A 340 8.67 8.18 4.15
CA ALA A 340 8.21 8.62 5.46
C ALA A 340 6.68 8.78 5.51
N ALA A 341 6.05 9.25 4.42
CA ALA A 341 4.60 9.31 4.33
C ALA A 341 3.95 7.92 4.27
N ALA A 342 4.50 7.01 3.47
CA ALA A 342 4.01 5.64 3.35
C ALA A 342 4.16 4.84 4.66
N ASP A 343 5.19 5.12 5.44
CA ASP A 343 5.47 4.51 6.75
C ASP A 343 4.36 4.79 7.78
N MET A 344 3.64 5.91 7.66
CA MET A 344 2.52 6.25 8.56
C MET A 344 1.18 5.58 8.21
N TYR A 345 1.13 4.78 7.13
CA TYR A 345 -0.12 4.21 6.61
C TYR A 345 -0.04 2.68 6.47
N PRO A 346 -1.15 1.96 6.72
CA PRO A 346 -1.27 0.54 6.42
C PRO A 346 -1.02 0.24 4.94
N ALA A 347 -0.52 -0.96 4.63
CA ALA A 347 -0.09 -1.35 3.27
C ALA A 347 -1.13 -1.07 2.18
N HIS A 348 -2.42 -1.31 2.46
CA HIS A 348 -3.52 -1.08 1.51
C HIS A 348 -3.89 0.40 1.32
N ARG A 349 -3.38 1.32 2.17
CA ARG A 349 -3.62 2.77 2.10
C ARG A 349 -2.38 3.59 1.76
N ARG A 350 -1.20 2.97 1.61
CA ARG A 350 0.04 3.66 1.25
C ARG A 350 -0.09 4.47 -0.04
N GLY A 351 -0.85 3.99 -1.01
CA GLY A 351 -1.14 4.74 -2.24
C GLY A 351 -1.79 6.11 -1.98
N ARG A 352 -2.68 6.21 -0.98
CA ARG A 352 -3.27 7.49 -0.58
C ARG A 352 -2.24 8.44 0.02
N ALA A 353 -1.34 7.93 0.86
CA ALA A 353 -0.28 8.72 1.48
C ALA A 353 0.69 9.27 0.42
N LEU A 354 1.15 8.39 -0.47
CA LEU A 354 2.00 8.75 -1.60
C LEU A 354 1.32 9.77 -2.50
N GLY A 355 0.05 9.56 -2.86
CA GLY A 355 -0.73 10.50 -3.66
C GLY A 355 -0.81 11.89 -3.03
N LEU A 356 -1.16 11.99 -1.74
CA LEU A 356 -1.25 13.26 -1.03
C LEU A 356 0.08 14.03 -0.99
N VAL A 357 1.19 13.32 -0.75
CA VAL A 357 2.51 13.96 -0.74
C VAL A 357 2.95 14.34 -2.15
N LEU A 358 2.66 13.52 -3.17
CA LEU A 358 2.96 13.82 -4.57
C LEU A 358 2.19 15.05 -5.09
N THR A 359 0.98 15.32 -4.58
CA THR A 359 0.26 16.57 -4.87
C THR A 359 1.11 17.80 -4.48
N GLY A 360 1.92 17.68 -3.42
CA GLY A 360 2.89 18.70 -3.05
C GLY A 360 3.86 19.02 -4.19
N SER A 361 4.43 18.01 -4.85
CA SER A 361 5.33 18.22 -6.01
C SER A 361 4.67 18.98 -7.15
N LEU A 362 3.37 18.75 -7.42
CA LEU A 362 2.63 19.49 -8.44
C LEU A 362 2.49 20.98 -8.09
N ILE A 363 2.19 21.28 -6.82
CA ILE A 363 2.13 22.67 -6.32
C ILE A 363 3.51 23.32 -6.40
N GLY A 364 4.55 22.60 -5.98
CA GLY A 364 5.94 23.06 -6.06
C GLY A 364 6.37 23.40 -7.49
N ALA A 365 5.95 22.58 -8.46
CA ALA A 365 6.28 22.81 -9.86
C ALA A 365 5.66 24.10 -10.44
N ALA A 366 4.52 24.54 -9.91
CA ALA A 366 3.90 25.81 -10.27
C ALA A 366 4.60 27.03 -9.64
N ALA A 367 5.46 26.82 -8.64
CA ALA A 367 6.19 27.90 -7.97
C ALA A 367 7.49 28.32 -8.67
N GLY A 368 7.94 27.58 -9.70
CA GLY A 368 9.15 27.92 -10.47
C GLY A 368 9.13 29.34 -11.05
N PRO A 369 8.08 29.75 -11.80
CA PRO A 369 7.95 31.11 -12.32
C PRO A 369 7.98 32.20 -11.22
N LEU A 370 7.41 31.92 -10.05
CA LEU A 370 7.42 32.87 -8.92
C LEU A 370 8.85 33.14 -8.42
N VAL A 371 9.68 32.10 -8.35
CA VAL A 371 11.10 32.24 -7.97
C VAL A 371 11.87 33.06 -9.00
N ILE A 372 11.60 32.83 -10.29
CA ILE A 372 12.22 33.59 -11.39
C ILE A 372 11.80 35.07 -11.36
N GLU A 373 10.52 35.35 -11.15
CA GLU A 373 10.03 36.74 -11.04
C GLU A 373 10.60 37.46 -9.81
N LEU A 374 10.68 36.76 -8.67
CA LEU A 374 11.32 37.33 -7.47
C LEU A 374 12.80 37.64 -7.73
N ALA A 375 13.51 36.73 -8.40
CA ALA A 375 14.91 36.91 -8.78
C ALA A 375 15.10 38.06 -9.78
N ARG A 376 14.17 38.24 -10.72
CA ARG A 376 14.16 39.36 -11.67
C ARG A 376 14.03 40.70 -10.95
N GLY A 377 13.05 40.85 -10.05
CA GLY A 377 12.87 42.08 -9.28
C GLY A 377 14.10 42.39 -8.41
N GLY A 378 14.69 41.37 -7.79
CA GLY A 378 15.96 41.51 -7.05
C GLY A 378 17.14 41.88 -7.93
N ALA A 379 17.21 41.34 -9.15
CA ALA A 379 18.27 41.61 -10.12
C ALA A 379 18.23 43.05 -10.65
N GLU A 380 17.04 43.56 -10.95
CA GLU A 380 16.85 44.95 -11.38
C GLU A 380 17.26 45.94 -10.28
N PHE A 381 16.90 45.65 -9.02
CA PHE A 381 17.29 46.47 -7.88
C PHE A 381 18.79 46.40 -7.58
N ALA A 382 19.37 45.20 -7.57
CA ALA A 382 20.77 44.99 -7.20
C ALA A 382 21.76 45.15 -8.36
N GLN A 383 21.28 45.31 -9.61
CA GLN A 383 22.08 45.29 -10.85
C GLN A 383 22.96 44.02 -10.93
N ARG A 384 22.38 42.87 -10.63
CA ARG A 384 23.05 41.55 -10.62
C ARG A 384 22.38 40.59 -11.60
N ASP A 385 23.09 39.51 -11.93
CA ASP A 385 22.56 38.49 -12.85
C ASP A 385 21.35 37.74 -12.23
N VAL A 386 20.26 37.67 -13.02
CA VAL A 386 18.99 37.04 -12.62
C VAL A 386 19.16 35.56 -12.33
N VAL A 387 20.00 34.86 -13.11
CA VAL A 387 20.20 33.41 -12.97
C VAL A 387 20.89 33.11 -11.65
N ALA A 388 21.92 33.87 -11.29
CA ALA A 388 22.62 33.74 -10.03
C ALA A 388 21.71 34.04 -8.82
N LEU A 389 20.92 35.13 -8.88
CA LEU A 389 19.99 35.48 -7.81
C LEU A 389 18.88 34.43 -7.63
N ALA A 390 18.37 33.83 -8.71
CA ALA A 390 17.37 32.78 -8.61
C ALA A 390 17.88 31.60 -7.76
N TRP A 391 19.13 31.18 -7.96
CA TRP A 391 19.77 30.15 -7.14
C TRP A 391 19.98 30.59 -5.69
N LEU A 392 20.39 31.84 -5.45
CA LEU A 392 20.55 32.41 -4.11
C LEU A 392 19.22 32.56 -3.34
N TYR A 393 18.08 32.59 -4.03
CA TYR A 393 16.75 32.68 -3.42
C TYR A 393 16.10 31.32 -3.14
N VAL A 394 16.64 30.20 -3.65
CA VAL A 394 16.16 28.84 -3.30
C VAL A 394 16.12 28.58 -1.79
N PRO A 395 17.10 29.02 -0.97
CA PRO A 395 17.03 28.91 0.49
C PRO A 395 15.76 29.52 1.11
N ILE A 396 15.24 30.62 0.55
CA ILE A 396 14.01 31.27 1.03
C ILE A 396 12.82 30.29 0.92
N VAL A 397 12.83 29.44 -0.10
CA VAL A 397 11.79 28.42 -0.33
C VAL A 397 12.06 27.14 0.48
N LEU A 398 13.32 26.73 0.64
CA LEU A 398 13.66 25.48 1.35
C LEU A 398 13.63 25.61 2.89
N LEU A 399 13.96 26.78 3.45
CA LEU A 399 13.97 27.01 4.91
C LEU A 399 12.61 26.72 5.58
N PRO A 400 11.46 27.20 5.06
CA PRO A 400 10.15 26.81 5.57
C PRO A 400 9.91 25.29 5.53
N GLY A 401 10.54 24.57 4.60
CA GLY A 401 10.49 23.12 4.50
C GLY A 401 11.16 22.43 5.69
N ILE A 402 12.28 22.97 6.17
CA ILE A 402 12.97 22.50 7.39
C ILE A 402 12.08 22.72 8.61
N ILE A 403 11.45 23.89 8.71
CA ILE A 403 10.50 24.21 9.79
C ILE A 403 9.34 23.21 9.77
N CYS A 404 8.75 22.94 8.59
CA CYS A 404 7.68 21.95 8.43
C CYS A 404 8.11 20.57 8.93
N VAL A 405 9.32 20.12 8.60
CA VAL A 405 9.87 18.82 9.04
C VAL A 405 10.09 18.77 10.55
N TRP A 406 10.55 19.86 11.17
CA TRP A 406 10.73 19.93 12.63
C TRP A 406 9.42 19.94 13.41
N LEU A 407 8.34 20.44 12.78
CA LEU A 407 6.98 20.40 13.32
C LEU A 407 6.34 19.02 13.23
N ILE A 408 6.93 18.07 12.51
CA ILE A 408 6.50 16.67 12.47
C ILE A 408 6.85 16.00 13.81
N ARG A 409 5.80 15.70 14.59
CA ARG A 409 5.90 14.98 15.87
C ARG A 409 4.68 14.07 16.01
N PRO A 410 4.84 12.78 16.41
CA PRO A 410 6.09 12.03 16.53
C PRO A 410 6.72 11.70 15.16
N ASP A 411 7.99 11.26 15.15
CA ASP A 411 8.71 10.88 13.92
C ASP A 411 7.94 9.76 13.17
N PRO A 412 7.78 9.86 11.83
CA PRO A 412 7.16 8.81 11.02
C PRO A 412 7.69 7.40 11.27
N ALA A 413 8.99 7.24 11.56
CA ALA A 413 9.57 5.93 11.92
C ALA A 413 8.93 5.33 13.18
N ARG A 414 8.61 6.17 14.17
CA ARG A 414 7.94 5.72 15.41
C ARG A 414 6.47 5.41 15.16
N ILE A 415 5.80 6.19 14.31
CA ILE A 415 4.42 5.91 13.90
C ILE A 415 4.34 4.55 13.19
N ALA A 416 5.33 4.23 12.35
CA ALA A 416 5.42 2.94 11.67
C ALA A 416 5.63 1.77 12.64
N ALA A 417 6.47 1.95 13.67
CA ALA A 417 6.70 0.92 14.70
C ALA A 417 5.43 0.64 15.52
N ASP A 418 4.67 1.69 15.86
CA ASP A 418 3.45 1.61 16.67
C ASP A 418 2.17 1.76 15.83
N LEU A 419 2.16 1.25 14.59
CA LEU A 419 1.06 1.50 13.64
C LEU A 419 -0.32 1.06 14.17
N ALA A 420 -0.35 0.00 15.00
CA ALA A 420 -1.58 -0.51 15.64
C ALA A 420 -2.23 0.48 16.61
N LEU A 421 -1.46 1.42 17.18
CA LEU A 421 -2.01 2.46 18.06
C LEU A 421 -2.85 3.49 17.28
N TYR A 422 -2.50 3.74 16.02
CA TYR A 422 -3.16 4.75 15.18
C TYR A 422 -4.30 4.18 14.34
N TYR A 423 -4.35 2.85 14.17
CA TYR A 423 -5.40 2.13 13.45
C TYR A 423 -5.92 0.94 14.30
N PRO A 424 -6.60 1.21 15.42
CA PRO A 424 -7.04 0.16 16.35
C PRO A 424 -8.15 -0.73 15.79
N ASP A 425 -8.91 -0.23 14.81
CA ASP A 425 -10.04 -0.93 14.19
C ASP A 425 -9.61 -1.80 12.99
N GLU A 426 -8.31 -1.85 12.67
CA GLU A 426 -7.78 -2.62 11.55
C GLU A 426 -6.93 -3.78 12.05
N ASP A 427 -7.22 -4.98 11.55
CA ASP A 427 -6.40 -6.17 11.75
C ASP A 427 -5.09 -6.02 10.98
N LEU A 428 -4.14 -5.28 11.56
CA LEU A 428 -2.80 -5.13 11.02
C LEU A 428 -2.04 -6.44 11.22
N PRO A 429 -1.35 -6.96 10.19
CA PRO A 429 -0.48 -8.10 10.38
C PRO A 429 0.59 -7.71 11.41
N VAL A 430 0.60 -8.40 12.54
CA VAL A 430 1.69 -8.31 13.51
C VAL A 430 2.97 -8.59 12.73
N ALA A 431 3.98 -7.74 12.88
CA ALA A 431 5.32 -7.98 12.35
C ALA A 431 5.94 -9.19 13.07
N THR A 432 5.41 -10.38 12.82
CA THR A 432 6.11 -11.62 13.11
C THR A 432 7.31 -11.62 12.18
N GLU A 433 8.51 -11.60 12.76
CA GLU A 433 9.74 -11.93 12.05
C GLU A 433 9.45 -13.12 11.14
N ARG A 434 9.44 -12.87 9.82
CA ARG A 434 9.23 -13.96 8.88
C ARG A 434 10.40 -14.93 9.10
N PRO A 435 10.14 -16.24 9.26
CA PRO A 435 11.22 -17.21 9.34
C PRO A 435 12.09 -17.04 8.10
N HIS A 436 13.41 -16.96 8.28
CA HIS A 436 14.40 -16.94 7.21
C HIS A 436 14.42 -18.24 6.36
N GLY A 437 13.33 -19.02 6.35
CA GLY A 437 13.24 -20.39 5.85
C GLY A 437 12.55 -20.59 4.50
N GLU A 438 11.88 -19.57 3.93
CA GLU A 438 11.31 -19.65 2.56
C GLU A 438 12.20 -18.95 1.51
N ALA A 439 13.51 -18.92 1.76
CA ALA A 439 14.52 -18.34 0.87
C ALA A 439 14.83 -19.20 -0.38
N THR A 440 14.13 -20.33 -0.57
CA THR A 440 14.46 -21.31 -1.61
C THR A 440 13.61 -21.19 -2.89
N ALA A 441 12.51 -20.41 -2.90
CA ALA A 441 11.59 -20.38 -4.04
C ALA A 441 11.82 -19.28 -5.10
N GLU A 442 12.71 -18.29 -4.94
CA GLU A 442 12.84 -17.24 -5.97
C GLU A 442 14.29 -16.71 -6.16
N ARG A 443 15.17 -17.56 -6.70
CA ARG A 443 16.49 -17.14 -7.24
C ARG A 443 16.47 -16.76 -8.73
N VAL A 444 15.31 -16.78 -9.39
CA VAL A 444 15.22 -16.43 -10.81
C VAL A 444 15.57 -14.95 -10.98
N PRO A 445 16.62 -14.56 -11.71
CA PRO A 445 17.01 -13.16 -11.87
C PRO A 445 15.87 -12.35 -12.49
N LEU A 446 15.54 -11.18 -11.94
CA LEU A 446 14.42 -10.36 -12.42
C LEU A 446 14.54 -9.99 -13.91
N TRP A 447 15.76 -9.85 -14.40
CA TRP A 447 16.07 -9.60 -15.80
C TRP A 447 15.65 -10.71 -16.76
N THR A 448 15.35 -11.92 -16.27
CA THR A 448 14.82 -13.01 -17.11
C THR A 448 13.32 -12.84 -17.41
N VAL A 449 12.61 -12.04 -16.63
CA VAL A 449 11.17 -11.79 -16.82
C VAL A 449 10.98 -10.81 -17.99
N PRO A 450 10.31 -11.21 -19.09
CA PRO A 450 10.20 -10.38 -20.28
C PRO A 450 9.43 -9.07 -20.03
N GLU A 451 8.43 -9.08 -19.13
CA GLU A 451 7.72 -7.89 -18.69
C GLU A 451 8.64 -6.87 -18.01
N ILE A 452 9.62 -7.33 -17.21
CA ILE A 452 10.59 -6.44 -16.55
C ILE A 452 11.55 -5.86 -17.57
N ARG A 453 12.03 -6.64 -18.54
CA ARG A 453 12.88 -6.11 -19.63
C ARG A 453 12.14 -5.06 -20.46
N LEU A 454 10.89 -5.33 -20.80
CA LEU A 454 10.05 -4.40 -21.55
C LEU A 454 9.79 -3.12 -20.74
N ALA A 455 9.45 -3.26 -19.45
CA ALA A 455 9.31 -2.14 -18.53
C ALA A 455 10.57 -1.28 -18.47
N SER A 456 11.74 -1.91 -18.29
CA SER A 456 13.03 -1.23 -18.27
C SER A 456 13.31 -0.49 -19.58
N ALA A 457 13.04 -1.10 -20.74
CA ALA A 457 13.24 -0.45 -22.04
C ALA A 457 12.33 0.75 -22.26
N MET A 458 11.04 0.64 -21.89
CA MET A 458 10.10 1.77 -21.95
C MET A 458 10.51 2.88 -21.01
N MET A 459 10.95 2.54 -19.79
CA MET A 459 11.35 3.52 -18.79
C MET A 459 12.66 4.21 -19.15
N LEU A 460 13.63 3.49 -19.72
CA LEU A 460 14.87 4.03 -20.29
C LEU A 460 14.54 5.14 -21.30
N ALA A 461 13.70 4.85 -22.28
CA ALA A 461 13.32 5.81 -23.32
C ALA A 461 12.56 7.00 -22.74
N ALA A 462 11.51 6.76 -21.95
CA ALA A 462 10.68 7.83 -21.41
C ALA A 462 11.44 8.76 -20.47
N HIS A 463 12.20 8.23 -19.51
CA HIS A 463 12.98 9.06 -18.58
C HIS A 463 14.17 9.73 -19.25
N GLY A 464 14.87 9.04 -20.15
CA GLY A 464 15.98 9.62 -20.90
C GLY A 464 15.54 10.81 -21.74
N ILE A 465 14.47 10.65 -22.52
CA ILE A 465 13.92 11.73 -23.37
C ILE A 465 13.36 12.86 -22.52
N MET A 466 12.62 12.55 -21.44
CA MET A 466 12.14 13.57 -20.53
C MET A 466 13.31 14.37 -19.92
N ALA A 467 14.33 13.72 -19.37
CA ALA A 467 15.46 14.40 -18.74
C ALA A 467 16.25 15.26 -19.73
N MET A 468 16.48 14.75 -20.94
CA MET A 468 17.17 15.46 -22.01
C MET A 468 16.37 16.68 -22.49
N THR A 469 15.09 16.49 -22.83
CA THR A 469 14.27 17.59 -23.36
C THR A 469 14.02 18.64 -22.29
N MET A 470 13.82 18.26 -21.03
CA MET A 470 13.70 19.20 -19.92
C MET A 470 14.97 20.00 -19.65
N ALA A 471 16.14 19.49 -20.02
CA ALA A 471 17.41 20.21 -19.87
C ALA A 471 17.68 21.13 -21.05
N LEU A 472 17.45 20.66 -22.28
CA LEU A 472 17.94 21.33 -23.49
C LEU A 472 16.88 22.23 -24.16
N THR A 473 15.58 21.99 -23.95
CA THR A 473 14.52 22.86 -24.50
C THR A 473 14.54 24.26 -23.88
N PRO A 474 14.72 24.43 -22.56
CA PRO A 474 14.87 25.75 -21.95
C PRO A 474 16.05 26.53 -22.52
N LEU A 475 17.14 25.83 -22.83
CA LEU A 475 18.30 26.41 -23.49
C LEU A 475 17.98 26.84 -24.94
N ALA A 476 17.31 25.99 -25.71
CA ALA A 476 16.86 26.30 -27.07
C ALA A 476 15.94 27.53 -27.09
N LEU A 477 14.99 27.61 -26.16
CA LEU A 477 14.13 28.78 -26.00
C LEU A 477 14.93 30.05 -25.65
N SER A 478 15.95 29.93 -24.80
CA SER A 478 16.85 31.04 -24.48
C SER A 478 17.66 31.49 -25.69
N HIS A 479 18.13 30.57 -26.54
CA HIS A 479 18.84 30.90 -27.79
C HIS A 479 17.93 31.62 -28.80
N HIS A 480 16.64 31.30 -28.81
CA HIS A 480 15.64 32.02 -29.60
C HIS A 480 15.18 33.36 -28.98
N GLY A 481 15.82 33.81 -27.87
CA GLY A 481 15.54 35.10 -27.26
C GLY A 481 14.30 35.16 -26.37
N HIS A 482 13.70 34.01 -26.03
CA HIS A 482 12.54 33.97 -25.13
C HIS A 482 12.95 34.30 -23.69
N SER A 483 12.09 35.03 -22.98
CA SER A 483 12.38 35.46 -21.61
C SER A 483 12.42 34.28 -20.62
N LEU A 484 13.20 34.41 -19.53
CA LEU A 484 13.26 33.39 -18.47
C LEU A 484 11.88 33.06 -17.87
N THR A 485 10.99 34.04 -17.83
CA THR A 485 9.60 33.87 -17.38
C THR A 485 8.84 32.94 -18.32
N MET A 486 8.89 33.19 -19.63
CA MET A 486 8.27 32.33 -20.64
C MET A 486 8.84 30.90 -20.59
N ILE A 487 10.15 30.78 -20.44
CA ILE A 487 10.84 29.48 -20.27
C ILE A 487 10.32 28.76 -19.02
N SER A 488 10.22 29.46 -17.89
CA SER A 488 9.72 28.88 -16.64
C SER A 488 8.27 28.41 -16.75
N LEU A 489 7.41 29.16 -17.47
CA LEU A 489 6.02 28.78 -17.73
C LEU A 489 5.93 27.54 -18.62
N ALA A 490 6.79 27.43 -19.64
CA ALA A 490 6.84 26.24 -20.49
C ALA A 490 7.25 24.99 -19.70
N VAL A 491 8.24 25.12 -18.81
CA VAL A 491 8.64 24.04 -17.90
C VAL A 491 7.52 23.69 -16.91
N SER A 492 6.80 24.68 -16.37
CA SER A 492 5.64 24.40 -15.50
C SER A 492 4.51 23.68 -16.24
N ALA A 493 4.19 24.07 -17.48
CA ALA A 493 3.20 23.40 -18.32
C ALA A 493 3.55 21.92 -18.55
N HIS A 494 4.84 21.64 -18.81
CA HIS A 494 5.35 20.27 -18.86
C HIS A 494 5.09 19.49 -17.58
N VAL A 495 5.40 20.06 -16.42
CA VAL A 495 5.21 19.35 -15.14
C VAL A 495 3.72 19.11 -14.84
N VAL A 496 2.84 20.02 -15.25
CA VAL A 496 1.39 19.79 -15.19
C VAL A 496 1.01 18.56 -16.05
N GLY A 497 1.54 18.45 -17.26
CA GLY A 497 1.39 17.24 -18.08
C GLY A 497 1.95 15.98 -17.41
N MET A 498 3.10 16.12 -16.74
CA MET A 498 3.83 15.02 -16.08
C MET A 498 3.09 14.42 -14.88
N PHE A 499 2.48 15.25 -14.02
CA PHE A 499 1.84 14.78 -12.78
C PHE A 499 0.32 14.93 -12.76
N GLY A 500 -0.22 15.97 -13.41
CA GLY A 500 -1.64 16.31 -13.36
C GLY A 500 -2.55 15.25 -14.01
N LEU A 501 -2.02 14.46 -14.95
CA LEU A 501 -2.78 13.45 -15.68
C LEU A 501 -2.60 12.01 -15.17
N SER A 502 -1.89 11.83 -14.06
CA SER A 502 -1.61 10.50 -13.49
C SER A 502 -2.88 9.70 -13.16
N LEU A 503 -3.90 10.34 -12.60
CA LEU A 503 -5.20 9.72 -12.31
C LEU A 503 -5.96 9.30 -13.59
N PRO A 504 -6.16 10.19 -14.58
CA PRO A 504 -6.74 9.81 -15.88
C PRO A 504 -6.02 8.63 -16.54
N PHE A 505 -4.68 8.65 -16.60
CA PHE A 505 -3.92 7.56 -17.22
C PHE A 505 -3.99 6.26 -16.42
N GLY A 506 -4.10 6.32 -15.09
CA GLY A 506 -4.36 5.15 -14.25
C GLY A 506 -5.69 4.49 -14.60
N TRP A 507 -6.76 5.27 -14.68
CA TRP A 507 -8.08 4.79 -15.09
C TRP A 507 -8.09 4.25 -16.53
N LEU A 508 -7.34 4.90 -17.42
CA LEU A 508 -7.18 4.42 -18.80
C LEU A 508 -6.45 3.07 -18.81
N CYS A 509 -5.39 2.89 -18.02
CA CYS A 509 -4.70 1.61 -17.88
C CYS A 509 -5.63 0.50 -17.37
N ASP A 510 -6.52 0.80 -16.44
CA ASP A 510 -7.50 -0.16 -15.92
C ASP A 510 -8.54 -0.57 -16.98
N ARG A 511 -8.88 0.33 -17.91
CA ARG A 511 -9.88 0.10 -18.96
C ARG A 511 -9.35 -0.57 -20.22
N VAL A 512 -8.25 -0.06 -20.77
CA VAL A 512 -7.71 -0.53 -22.06
C VAL A 512 -6.43 -1.36 -21.92
N GLY A 513 -5.89 -1.47 -20.70
CA GLY A 513 -4.66 -2.20 -20.38
C GLY A 513 -3.40 -1.34 -20.41
N GLN A 514 -2.31 -1.83 -19.80
CA GLN A 514 -1.07 -1.06 -19.65
C GLN A 514 -0.32 -0.88 -20.98
N ARG A 515 -0.22 -1.92 -21.81
CA ARG A 515 0.59 -1.88 -23.04
C ARG A 515 0.10 -0.85 -24.08
N PRO A 516 -1.21 -0.71 -24.39
CA PRO A 516 -1.68 0.33 -25.30
C PRO A 516 -1.45 1.74 -24.78
N VAL A 517 -1.63 1.97 -23.47
CA VAL A 517 -1.37 3.28 -22.84
C VAL A 517 0.12 3.61 -22.90
N ALA A 518 1.00 2.65 -22.63
CA ALA A 518 2.45 2.84 -22.77
C ALA A 518 2.84 3.19 -24.21
N LEU A 519 2.28 2.49 -25.21
CA LEU A 519 2.57 2.79 -26.62
C LEU A 519 2.11 4.20 -27.01
N ALA A 520 0.89 4.58 -26.61
CA ALA A 520 0.38 5.93 -26.86
C ALA A 520 1.26 7.00 -26.18
N GLY A 521 1.74 6.72 -24.96
CA GLY A 521 2.67 7.60 -24.25
C GLY A 521 4.02 7.74 -24.97
N LEU A 522 4.59 6.64 -25.46
CA LEU A 522 5.83 6.69 -26.26
C LEU A 522 5.64 7.51 -27.54
N VAL A 523 4.54 7.29 -28.27
CA VAL A 523 4.23 8.06 -29.48
C VAL A 523 4.03 9.54 -29.15
N ALA A 524 3.31 9.86 -28.07
CA ALA A 524 3.12 11.24 -27.64
C ALA A 524 4.47 11.91 -27.34
N SER A 525 5.34 11.29 -26.54
CA SER A 525 6.67 11.84 -26.25
C SER A 525 7.55 11.97 -27.51
N LEU A 526 7.44 11.07 -28.49
CA LEU A 526 8.11 11.23 -29.79
C LEU A 526 7.61 12.47 -30.52
N VAL A 527 6.29 12.59 -30.71
CA VAL A 527 5.66 13.73 -31.38
C VAL A 527 6.01 15.04 -30.68
N GLY A 528 5.94 15.09 -29.35
CA GLY A 528 6.30 16.27 -28.59
C GLY A 528 7.77 16.66 -28.74
N THR A 529 8.67 15.68 -28.83
CA THR A 529 10.10 15.96 -29.07
C THR A 529 10.37 16.43 -30.49
N LEU A 530 9.63 15.90 -31.48
CA LEU A 530 9.72 16.34 -32.88
C LEU A 530 9.22 17.78 -33.05
N LEU A 531 8.22 18.22 -32.29
CA LEU A 531 7.69 19.59 -32.37
C LEU A 531 8.69 20.66 -31.92
N ILE A 532 9.57 20.36 -30.97
CA ILE A 532 10.50 21.34 -30.39
C ILE A 532 11.42 22.00 -31.44
N PRO A 533 12.16 21.24 -32.29
CA PRO A 533 13.06 21.84 -33.27
C PRO A 533 12.38 22.31 -34.56
N ILE A 534 11.08 22.04 -34.76
CA ILE A 534 10.38 22.38 -36.02
C ILE A 534 10.16 23.88 -36.16
N SER A 535 10.05 24.62 -35.05
CA SER A 535 9.78 26.05 -35.06
C SER A 535 10.46 26.75 -33.89
N SER A 536 10.87 28.00 -34.10
CA SER A 536 11.35 28.89 -33.03
C SER A 536 10.21 29.51 -32.21
N GLU A 537 8.95 29.29 -32.63
CA GLU A 537 7.76 29.81 -31.96
C GLU A 537 7.59 29.23 -30.56
N TYR A 538 7.40 30.13 -29.59
CA TYR A 538 7.27 29.78 -28.17
C TYR A 538 6.19 28.73 -27.91
N TRP A 539 5.02 28.90 -28.52
CA TRP A 539 3.87 28.04 -28.27
C TRP A 539 4.05 26.63 -28.87
N VAL A 540 4.77 26.49 -29.97
CA VAL A 540 5.05 25.18 -30.60
C VAL A 540 5.99 24.37 -29.72
N ALA A 541 7.09 24.98 -29.26
CA ALA A 541 8.03 24.35 -28.35
C ALA A 541 7.37 24.03 -26.99
N THR A 542 6.53 24.92 -26.47
CA THR A 542 5.79 24.70 -25.21
C THR A 542 4.77 23.59 -25.33
N ALA A 543 4.03 23.50 -26.44
CA ALA A 543 3.13 22.40 -26.72
C ALA A 543 3.88 21.07 -26.83
N GLY A 544 5.00 21.05 -27.56
CA GLY A 544 5.87 19.89 -27.68
C GLY A 544 6.38 19.40 -26.32
N LEU A 545 6.92 20.31 -25.51
CA LEU A 545 7.40 19.99 -24.16
C LEU A 545 6.25 19.50 -23.26
N THR A 546 5.06 20.09 -23.35
CA THR A 546 3.88 19.66 -22.58
C THR A 546 3.44 18.24 -22.98
N ILE A 547 3.37 17.95 -24.27
CA ILE A 547 3.04 16.63 -24.80
C ILE A 547 4.07 15.58 -24.32
N ILE A 548 5.35 15.92 -24.26
CA ILE A 548 6.38 15.03 -23.67
C ILE A 548 6.06 14.69 -22.22
N GLY A 549 5.65 15.68 -21.41
CA GLY A 549 5.23 15.46 -20.03
C GLY A 549 4.04 14.50 -19.91
N MET A 550 3.03 14.68 -20.76
CA MET A 550 1.87 13.77 -20.83
C MET A 550 2.28 12.34 -21.24
N GLY A 551 3.14 12.23 -22.25
CA GLY A 551 3.65 10.94 -22.74
C GLY A 551 4.47 10.21 -21.69
N TRP A 552 5.35 10.93 -20.98
CA TRP A 552 6.09 10.39 -19.83
C TRP A 552 5.13 9.89 -18.75
N CYS A 553 4.08 10.66 -18.42
CA CYS A 553 3.09 10.28 -17.42
C CYS A 553 2.42 8.95 -17.78
N ALA A 554 1.95 8.83 -19.02
CA ALA A 554 1.31 7.61 -19.54
C ALA A 554 2.24 6.40 -19.49
N VAL A 555 3.50 6.54 -19.94
CA VAL A 555 4.49 5.45 -19.89
C VAL A 555 4.83 5.08 -18.46
N ASN A 556 5.04 6.05 -17.58
CA ASN A 556 5.40 5.82 -16.18
C ASN A 556 4.29 5.04 -15.45
N VAL A 557 3.04 5.51 -15.53
CA VAL A 557 1.89 4.83 -14.90
C VAL A 557 1.70 3.42 -15.45
N ALA A 558 1.74 3.26 -16.78
CA ALA A 558 1.58 1.95 -17.43
C ALA A 558 2.70 0.97 -17.03
N THR A 559 3.94 1.46 -16.96
CA THR A 559 5.11 0.64 -16.62
C THR A 559 5.07 0.20 -15.16
N THR A 560 4.75 1.11 -14.23
CA THR A 560 4.59 0.76 -12.81
C THR A 560 3.49 -0.30 -12.62
N ALA A 561 2.36 -0.17 -13.31
CA ALA A 561 1.29 -1.17 -13.27
C ALA A 561 1.70 -2.51 -13.90
N LEU A 562 2.45 -2.48 -15.01
CA LEU A 562 2.95 -3.68 -15.67
C LEU A 562 3.93 -4.46 -14.79
N VAL A 563 4.87 -3.76 -14.13
CA VAL A 563 5.80 -4.35 -13.15
C VAL A 563 5.05 -4.93 -11.97
N ALA A 564 4.07 -4.22 -11.42
CA ALA A 564 3.29 -4.68 -10.26
C ALA A 564 2.51 -5.99 -10.54
N ASN A 565 2.08 -6.20 -11.79
CA ASN A 565 1.38 -7.39 -12.24
C ASN A 565 2.31 -8.54 -12.64
N ALA A 566 3.56 -8.26 -13.01
CA ALA A 566 4.52 -9.26 -13.49
C ALA A 566 5.21 -10.04 -12.37
N VAL A 567 5.28 -9.50 -11.15
CA VAL A 567 6.01 -10.12 -10.04
C VAL A 567 5.17 -10.24 -8.76
N SER A 568 5.54 -11.22 -7.93
CA SER A 568 4.97 -11.45 -6.60
C SER A 568 5.11 -10.22 -5.71
N SER A 569 4.18 -10.03 -4.77
CA SER A 569 4.19 -8.85 -3.87
C SER A 569 5.45 -8.71 -3.02
N THR A 570 6.18 -9.81 -2.79
CA THR A 570 7.46 -9.86 -2.08
C THR A 570 8.62 -9.30 -2.89
N ARG A 571 8.58 -9.41 -4.24
CA ARG A 571 9.65 -8.97 -5.14
C ARG A 571 9.36 -7.68 -5.89
N ARG A 572 8.15 -7.13 -5.76
CA ARG A 572 7.75 -5.84 -6.37
C ARG A 572 8.76 -4.72 -6.10
N GLY A 573 9.25 -4.58 -4.87
CA GLY A 573 10.23 -3.56 -4.53
C GLY A 573 11.55 -3.71 -5.30
N GLN A 574 12.05 -4.94 -5.44
CA GLN A 574 13.26 -5.24 -6.21
C GLN A 574 13.04 -4.95 -7.71
N ALA A 575 11.88 -5.33 -8.25
CA ALA A 575 11.54 -5.11 -9.66
C ALA A 575 11.41 -3.62 -10.00
N VAL A 576 10.74 -2.83 -9.15
CA VAL A 576 10.69 -1.36 -9.28
C VAL A 576 12.10 -0.77 -9.18
N GLY A 577 12.92 -1.24 -8.24
CA GLY A 577 14.30 -0.78 -8.10
C GLY A 577 15.15 -1.02 -9.35
N VAL A 578 14.99 -2.16 -10.03
CA VAL A 578 15.68 -2.42 -11.31
C VAL A 578 15.25 -1.42 -12.39
N VAL A 579 13.93 -1.22 -12.55
CA VAL A 579 13.38 -0.30 -13.55
C VAL A 579 13.79 1.14 -13.27
N ASP A 580 13.73 1.58 -12.02
CA ASP A 580 14.12 2.93 -11.61
C ASP A 580 15.63 3.16 -11.76
N SER A 581 16.46 2.12 -11.55
CA SER A 581 17.92 2.23 -11.78
C SER A 581 18.23 2.46 -13.25
N VAL A 582 17.52 1.78 -14.15
CA VAL A 582 17.63 1.99 -15.60
C VAL A 582 17.15 3.40 -15.98
N ALA A 583 16.04 3.84 -15.41
CA ALA A 583 15.51 5.19 -15.61
C ALA A 583 16.51 6.29 -15.17
N ALA A 584 17.17 6.08 -14.03
CA ALA A 584 18.18 7.00 -13.50
C ALA A 584 19.42 7.04 -14.40
N ALA A 585 19.91 5.88 -14.88
CA ALA A 585 21.01 5.83 -15.82
C ALA A 585 20.68 6.57 -17.13
N ALA A 586 19.46 6.41 -17.66
CA ALA A 586 19.00 7.17 -18.82
C ALA A 586 18.98 8.68 -18.56
N SER A 587 18.52 9.08 -17.37
CA SER A 587 18.44 10.49 -16.96
C SER A 587 19.82 11.14 -16.76
N ILE A 588 20.89 10.35 -16.67
CA ILE A 588 22.28 10.82 -16.68
C ILE A 588 22.81 10.85 -18.11
N GLY A 589 22.62 9.78 -18.88
CA GLY A 589 23.24 9.63 -20.21
C GLY A 589 22.61 10.50 -21.29
N PHE A 590 21.29 10.58 -21.36
CA PHE A 590 20.59 11.25 -22.46
C PHE A 590 20.81 12.77 -22.48
N PRO A 591 20.80 13.52 -21.36
CA PRO A 591 21.12 14.94 -21.40
C PRO A 591 22.56 15.21 -21.90
N LEU A 592 23.55 14.41 -21.48
CA LEU A 592 24.94 14.54 -21.96
C LEU A 592 25.02 14.29 -23.46
N LEU A 593 24.42 13.18 -23.92
CA LEU A 593 24.36 12.84 -25.34
C LEU A 593 23.65 13.95 -26.15
N GLY A 594 22.55 14.46 -25.62
CA GLY A 594 21.80 15.57 -26.19
C GLY A 594 22.64 16.83 -26.32
N GLY A 595 23.45 17.17 -25.31
CA GLY A 595 24.32 18.35 -25.34
C GLY A 595 25.38 18.22 -26.42
N VAL A 596 26.08 17.09 -26.45
CA VAL A 596 27.12 16.80 -27.46
C VAL A 596 26.56 16.84 -28.88
N LEU A 597 25.42 16.19 -29.13
CA LEU A 597 24.82 16.20 -30.47
C LEU A 597 24.21 17.56 -30.82
N SER A 598 23.63 18.27 -29.85
CA SER A 598 23.08 19.61 -30.11
C SER A 598 24.16 20.62 -30.46
N ALA A 599 25.39 20.45 -29.96
CA ALA A 599 26.53 21.26 -30.37
C ALA A 599 26.93 21.05 -31.84
N ALA A 600 26.73 19.84 -32.37
CA ALA A 600 27.14 19.48 -33.73
C ALA A 600 26.06 19.76 -34.79
N MET A 601 24.78 19.50 -34.49
CA MET A 601 23.68 19.58 -35.46
C MET A 601 22.49 20.45 -35.00
N GLY A 602 22.68 21.23 -33.93
CA GLY A 602 21.63 22.03 -33.30
C GLY A 602 20.58 21.19 -32.57
N PHE A 603 19.53 21.84 -32.06
CA PHE A 603 18.49 21.18 -31.26
C PHE A 603 17.64 20.15 -32.02
N SER A 604 17.81 20.03 -33.34
CA SER A 604 17.26 18.90 -34.12
C SER A 604 17.79 17.54 -33.65
N ALA A 605 18.98 17.51 -33.02
CA ALA A 605 19.53 16.32 -32.36
C ALA A 605 18.56 15.66 -31.37
N LEU A 606 17.75 16.46 -30.67
CA LEU A 606 16.78 15.96 -29.69
C LEU A 606 15.77 15.01 -30.34
N ALA A 607 15.27 15.39 -31.52
CA ALA A 607 14.34 14.61 -32.32
C ALA A 607 14.97 13.31 -32.81
N LEU A 608 16.24 13.35 -33.24
CA LEU A 608 16.98 12.16 -33.69
C LEU A 608 17.14 11.15 -32.54
N ILE A 609 17.61 11.60 -31.39
CA ILE A 609 17.81 10.75 -30.21
C ILE A 609 16.47 10.15 -29.76
N ALA A 610 15.41 10.95 -29.70
CA ALA A 610 14.09 10.46 -29.32
C ALA A 610 13.55 9.42 -30.30
N SER A 611 13.70 9.65 -31.60
CA SER A 611 13.30 8.72 -32.65
C SER A 611 14.00 7.36 -32.46
N LEU A 612 15.33 7.36 -32.31
CA LEU A 612 16.10 6.13 -32.12
C LEU A 612 15.76 5.41 -30.82
N ALA A 613 15.67 6.15 -29.71
CA ALA A 613 15.41 5.58 -28.39
C ALA A 613 14.00 4.97 -28.24
N MET A 614 13.02 5.48 -28.99
CA MET A 614 11.62 5.02 -28.89
C MET A 614 11.28 3.84 -29.79
N LEU A 615 12.03 3.63 -30.89
CA LEU A 615 11.77 2.55 -31.85
C LEU A 615 11.85 1.16 -31.19
N ALA A 616 12.90 0.89 -30.43
CA ALA A 616 13.11 -0.41 -29.81
C ALA A 616 11.97 -0.85 -28.84
N PRO A 617 11.59 -0.04 -27.82
CA PRO A 617 10.48 -0.41 -26.94
C PRO A 617 9.12 -0.40 -27.65
N ALA A 618 8.88 0.49 -28.62
CA ALA A 618 7.64 0.51 -29.40
C ALA A 618 7.49 -0.76 -30.25
N TRP A 619 8.56 -1.18 -30.93
CA TRP A 619 8.57 -2.41 -31.71
C TRP A 619 8.38 -3.65 -30.82
N ALA A 620 9.07 -3.72 -29.67
CA ALA A 620 8.89 -4.81 -28.71
C ALA A 620 7.45 -4.90 -28.17
N LEU A 621 6.80 -3.76 -27.93
CA LEU A 621 5.38 -3.71 -27.55
C LEU A 621 4.46 -4.26 -28.64
N ILE A 622 4.73 -3.94 -29.91
CA ILE A 622 3.93 -4.39 -31.05
C ILE A 622 4.15 -5.88 -31.30
N ALA A 623 5.40 -6.34 -31.36
CA ALA A 623 5.76 -7.74 -31.60
C ALA A 623 5.20 -8.68 -30.50
N SER A 624 5.19 -8.23 -29.25
CA SER A 624 4.66 -9.01 -28.13
C SER A 624 3.13 -9.11 -28.07
N ARG A 625 2.38 -8.40 -28.94
CA ARG A 625 0.93 -8.57 -29.08
C ARG A 625 0.57 -9.85 -29.83
N GLY A 626 1.34 -10.23 -30.85
CA GLY A 626 1.08 -11.43 -31.66
C GLY A 626 1.22 -12.75 -30.89
N GLN A 627 2.15 -12.81 -29.93
CA GLN A 627 2.40 -14.04 -29.17
C GLN A 627 1.31 -14.41 -28.15
N ARG A 628 0.45 -13.45 -27.77
CA ARG A 628 -0.60 -13.69 -26.76
C ARG A 628 -1.88 -14.24 -27.37
N THR A 629 -2.16 -13.91 -28.63
CA THR A 629 -3.23 -14.52 -29.42
C THR A 629 -2.95 -16.00 -29.70
N ASP A 630 -1.69 -16.36 -30.01
CA ASP A 630 -1.31 -17.75 -30.27
C ASP A 630 -1.37 -18.63 -29.02
N ARG A 631 -1.03 -18.09 -27.83
CA ARG A 631 -1.17 -18.83 -26.56
C ARG A 631 -2.62 -19.05 -26.12
N LEU A 632 -3.56 -18.21 -26.55
CA LEU A 632 -4.99 -18.40 -26.31
C LEU A 632 -5.65 -19.29 -27.38
N ALA A 633 -5.02 -19.41 -28.55
CA ALA A 633 -5.44 -20.28 -29.65
C ALA A 633 -4.89 -21.72 -29.54
N ALA A 634 -3.87 -21.96 -28.70
CA ALA A 634 -3.40 -23.30 -28.41
C ALA A 634 -4.54 -24.10 -27.72
N PRO A 635 -4.98 -25.24 -28.30
CA PRO A 635 -6.00 -26.06 -27.69
C PRO A 635 -5.46 -26.55 -26.34
N VAL A 636 -6.25 -26.35 -25.29
CA VAL A 636 -6.04 -26.99 -23.99
C VAL A 636 -6.24 -28.48 -24.22
N GLU A 637 -5.16 -29.21 -24.49
CA GLU A 637 -5.15 -30.67 -24.39
C GLU A 637 -5.59 -31.02 -22.97
N ARG A 638 -6.73 -31.71 -22.89
CA ARG A 638 -7.38 -32.15 -21.66
C ARG A 638 -6.84 -33.49 -21.19
#